data_AF-A0A0C3CT67-F1
#
_entry.id   AF-A0A0C3CT67-F1
#
_cell.length_a   1.000
_cell.length_b   1.000
_cell.length_c   1.000
_cell.angle_alpha   90.00
_cell.angle_beta   90.00
_cell.angle_gamma   90.00
#
_symmetry.space_group_name_H-M   'P 1'
#
loop_
_entity.id
_entity.type
_entity.pdbx_description
1 polymer ?
#
loop_
_entity_poly.entity_id
_entity_poly.type
_entity_poly.pdbx_seq_one_letter_code
_entity_poly.pdbx_strand_id
1 'polypeptide(L)'
;HYCFYTTTIQCSGSIDIPAEICIYSPYDHVIQANDTIAFVIAKVFCPPNDTALLNAYHLVPVPGSPNEMEYQLQCAPDCPYPLASVIGAI
;
A
#
# COMPACT_ATOMS: atom_id res chain seq x y z
N HIS A 1 -12.01 8.52 11.25
CA HIS A 1 -11.70 7.12 11.55
C HIS A 1 -10.44 6.70 10.80
N TYR A 2 -9.75 5.64 11.22
CA TYR A 2 -8.60 5.10 10.50
C TYR A 2 -8.88 3.64 10.15
N CYS A 3 -8.56 3.26 8.91
CA CYS A 3 -8.64 1.89 8.41
C CYS A 3 -7.22 1.35 8.25
N PHE A 4 -7.00 0.13 8.71
CA PHE A 4 -5.71 -0.55 8.63
C PHE A 4 -5.83 -1.75 7.70
N TYR A 5 -4.88 -1.86 6.76
CA TYR A 5 -4.83 -2.94 5.78
C TYR A 5 -3.46 -3.62 5.86
N THR A 6 -3.46 -4.94 6.03
CA THR A 6 -2.23 -5.75 6.00
C THR A 6 -1.75 -5.92 4.56
N THR A 7 -0.46 -5.75 4.33
CA THR A 7 0.17 -5.88 3.01
C THR A 7 1.64 -6.28 3.14
N THR A 8 2.34 -6.38 2.01
CA THR A 8 3.78 -6.62 1.94
C THR A 8 4.45 -5.61 1.00
N ILE A 9 5.64 -5.15 1.39
CA ILE A 9 6.50 -4.33 0.53
C ILE A 9 7.47 -5.26 -0.19
N GLN A 10 7.33 -5.38 -1.52
CA GLN A 10 8.27 -6.14 -2.34
C GLN A 10 9.56 -5.34 -2.55
N CYS A 11 10.70 -5.95 -2.24
CA CYS A 11 12.02 -5.37 -2.45
C CYS A 11 12.82 -6.16 -3.50
N SER A 12 13.71 -5.48 -4.22
CA SER A 12 14.56 -6.11 -5.25
C SER A 12 15.48 -7.23 -4.71
N GLY A 13 15.72 -7.27 -3.40
CA GLY A 13 16.59 -8.24 -2.72
C GLY A 13 15.93 -9.56 -2.34
N SER A 14 14.74 -9.88 -2.88
CA SER A 14 13.98 -11.11 -2.55
C SER A 14 13.55 -11.19 -1.07
N ILE A 15 13.51 -10.06 -0.38
CA ILE A 15 13.02 -9.94 0.99
C ILE A 15 11.75 -9.12 0.94
N ASP A 16 10.63 -9.74 1.31
CA ASP A 16 9.36 -9.04 1.48
C ASP A 16 9.28 -8.51 2.92
N ILE A 17 8.96 -7.23 3.07
CA ILE A 17 8.80 -6.59 4.38
C ILE A 17 7.29 -6.60 4.72
N PRO A 18 6.87 -7.21 5.85
CA PRO A 18 5.48 -7.12 6.29
C PRO A 18 5.11 -5.67 6.60
N ALA A 19 3.92 -5.26 6.21
CA ALA A 19 3.52 -3.86 6.31
C ALA A 19 2.03 -3.68 6.61
N GLU A 20 1.71 -2.53 7.19
CA GLU A 20 0.34 -2.06 7.39
C GLU A 20 0.15 -0.69 6.75
N ILE A 21 -0.91 -0.56 5.95
CA ILE A 21 -1.34 0.71 5.38
C ILE A 21 -2.39 1.31 6.31
N CYS A 22 -2.09 2.48 6.86
CA CYS A 22 -3.03 3.30 7.61
C CYS A 22 -3.63 4.35 6.67
N ILE A 23 -4.95 4.29 6.49
CA ILE A 23 -5.71 5.21 5.65
C ILE A 23 -6.67 5.99 6.54
N TYR A 24 -6.62 7.32 6.45
CA TYR A 24 -7.64 8.16 7.06
C TYR A 24 -8.97 8.01 6.30
N SER A 25 -10.01 7.57 7.00
CA SER A 25 -11.38 7.50 6.48
C SER A 25 -12.28 8.49 7.23
N PRO A 26 -12.76 9.55 6.54
CA PRO A 26 -13.88 10.37 7.03
C PRO A 26 -15.11 9.49 7.29
N TYR A 27 -16.00 9.92 8.20
CA TYR A 27 -17.15 9.12 8.67
C TYR A 27 -18.07 8.58 7.55
N ASP A 28 -18.07 9.18 6.36
CA ASP A 28 -18.94 8.83 5.24
C ASP A 28 -18.22 8.18 4.04
N HIS A 29 -16.93 7.83 4.17
CA HIS A 29 -16.17 7.25 3.05
C HIS A 29 -16.19 5.72 3.03
N VAL A 30 -16.27 5.18 1.81
CA VAL A 30 -16.29 3.75 1.50
C VAL A 30 -15.00 3.09 1.99
N ILE A 31 -15.14 2.11 2.89
CA ILE A 31 -14.05 1.20 3.24
C ILE A 31 -13.70 0.41 1.97
N GLN A 32 -12.43 0.41 1.59
CA GLN A 32 -11.98 -0.35 0.42
C GLN A 32 -12.24 -1.84 0.64
N ALA A 33 -12.70 -2.52 -0.40
CA ALA A 33 -12.93 -3.96 -0.35
C ALA A 33 -11.61 -4.72 -0.14
N ASN A 34 -11.70 -5.93 0.41
CA ASN A 34 -10.54 -6.81 0.45
C ASN A 34 -9.98 -7.02 -0.96
N ASP A 35 -8.66 -7.18 -1.02
CA ASP A 35 -7.92 -7.44 -2.26
C ASP A 35 -8.00 -6.30 -3.31
N THR A 36 -8.35 -5.07 -2.89
CA THR A 36 -8.30 -3.89 -3.76
C THR A 36 -6.86 -3.54 -4.11
N ILE A 37 -6.54 -3.44 -5.41
CA ILE A 37 -5.27 -2.86 -5.86
C ILE A 37 -5.40 -1.34 -5.84
N ALA A 38 -4.44 -0.67 -5.21
CA ALA A 38 -4.40 0.79 -5.13
C ALA A 38 -2.99 1.32 -5.36
N PHE A 39 -2.90 2.45 -6.05
CA PHE A 39 -1.69 3.26 -6.07
C PHE A 39 -1.68 4.13 -4.80
N VAL A 40 -0.63 3.98 -3.98
CA VAL A 40 -0.54 4.63 -2.67
C VAL A 40 0.68 5.54 -2.62
N ILE A 41 0.48 6.79 -2.21
CA ILE A 41 1.56 7.68 -1.79
C ILE A 41 1.46 7.85 -0.27
N ALA A 42 2.50 7.42 0.43
CA ALA A 42 2.52 7.33 1.88
C ALA A 42 3.84 7.82 2.49
N LYS A 43 3.77 8.25 3.76
CA LYS A 43 4.94 8.37 4.62
C LYS A 43 5.22 6.99 5.23
N VAL A 44 6.45 6.50 5.09
CA VAL A 44 6.82 5.15 5.53
C VAL A 44 7.67 5.23 6.79
N PHE A 45 7.32 4.43 7.80
CA PHE A 45 8.14 4.14 8.97
C PHE A 45 8.51 2.66 8.97
N CYS A 46 9.80 2.35 8.83
CA CYS A 46 10.32 0.98 8.80
C CYS A 46 11.16 0.71 10.06
N PRO A 47 10.56 0.24 11.16
CA PRO A 47 11.32 -0.19 12.33
C PRO A 47 12.17 -1.44 12.01
N PRO A 48 13.35 -1.59 12.64
CA PRO A 48 14.17 -2.78 12.44
C PRO A 48 13.47 -4.02 13.01
N ASN A 49 13.36 -5.08 12.18
CA ASN A 49 12.76 -6.37 12.52
C ASN A 49 11.28 -6.32 12.95
N ASP A 50 10.53 -5.32 12.48
CA ASP A 50 9.12 -5.16 12.80
C ASP A 50 8.34 -4.69 11.56
N THR A 51 7.02 -4.59 11.69
CA THR A 51 6.08 -4.26 10.62
C THR A 51 6.24 -2.80 10.19
N ALA A 52 6.40 -2.57 8.89
CA ALA A 52 6.46 -1.23 8.35
C ALA A 52 5.08 -0.56 8.39
N LEU A 53 5.01 0.69 8.85
CA LEU A 53 3.78 1.49 8.84
C LEU A 53 3.80 2.47 7.67
N LEU A 54 2.80 2.38 6.79
CA LEU A 54 2.57 3.31 5.69
C LEU A 54 1.40 4.22 6.03
N ASN A 55 1.68 5.49 6.30
CA ASN A 55 0.64 6.49 6.51
C ASN A 55 0.28 7.14 5.17
N ALA A 56 -0.80 6.67 4.56
CA ALA A 56 -1.25 7.10 3.23
C ALA A 56 -1.89 8.49 3.29
N TYR A 57 -1.47 9.37 2.38
CA TYR A 57 -2.09 10.69 2.20
C TYR A 57 -2.68 10.87 0.79
N HIS A 58 -2.31 10.02 -0.17
CA HIS A 58 -2.96 9.94 -1.46
C HIS A 58 -3.16 8.47 -1.85
N LEU A 59 -4.40 8.14 -2.24
CA LEU A 59 -4.82 6.80 -2.60
C LEU A 59 -5.64 6.87 -3.88
N VAL A 60 -5.27 6.08 -4.89
CA VAL A 60 -6.06 5.89 -6.11
C VAL A 60 -6.43 4.41 -6.18
N PRO A 61 -7.63 4.01 -5.70
CA PRO A 61 -8.09 2.64 -5.83
C PRO A 61 -8.41 2.35 -7.30
N VAL A 62 -8.06 1.15 -7.75
CA VAL A 62 -8.40 0.69 -9.10
C VAL A 62 -9.63 -0.23 -8.97
N PRO A 63 -10.80 0.14 -9.52
CA PRO A 63 -11.98 -0.70 -9.43
C PRO A 63 -11.85 -1.94 -10.32
N GLY A 64 -12.22 -3.11 -9.79
CA GLY A 64 -12.18 -4.38 -10.52
C GLY A 64 -11.90 -5.56 -9.58
N SER A 65 -11.66 -6.74 -10.16
CA SER A 65 -11.36 -7.95 -9.39
C SER A 65 -9.88 -8.32 -9.52
N PRO A 66 -9.15 -8.47 -8.41
CA PRO A 66 -7.73 -8.87 -8.42
C PRO A 66 -7.51 -10.27 -8.98
N ASN A 67 -8.57 -11.09 -9.06
CA ASN A 67 -8.52 -12.43 -9.64
C ASN A 67 -8.66 -12.41 -11.17
N GLU A 68 -8.99 -11.27 -11.76
CA GLU A 68 -9.10 -11.12 -13.22
C GLU A 68 -7.74 -10.74 -13.81
N MET A 69 -7.28 -11.53 -14.77
CA MET A 69 -5.99 -11.30 -15.43
C MET A 69 -5.93 -9.93 -16.12
N GLU A 70 -7.03 -9.49 -16.73
CA GLU A 70 -7.10 -8.16 -17.37
C GLU A 70 -6.93 -7.02 -16.37
N TYR A 71 -7.49 -7.16 -15.17
CA TYR A 71 -7.33 -6.17 -14.10
C TYR A 71 -5.87 -6.08 -13.64
N GLN A 72 -5.18 -7.22 -13.50
CA GLN A 72 -3.75 -7.24 -13.17
C GLN A 72 -2.86 -6.66 -14.28
N LEU A 73 -3.20 -6.91 -15.55
CA LEU A 73 -2.35 -6.51 -16.69
C LEU A 73 -2.60 -5.09 -17.21
N GLN A 74 -3.80 -4.55 -17.05
CA GLN A 74 -4.21 -3.31 -17.73
C GLN A 74 -4.63 -2.20 -16.76
N CYS A 75 -5.14 -2.56 -15.59
CA CYS A 75 -5.74 -1.59 -14.66
C CYS A 75 -4.83 -1.31 -13.46
N ALA A 76 -4.12 -2.32 -12.98
CA ALA A 76 -3.13 -2.16 -11.92
C ALA A 76 -1.93 -1.34 -12.43
N PRO A 77 -1.52 -0.27 -11.72
CA PRO A 77 -0.33 0.46 -12.08
C PRO A 77 0.91 -0.42 -11.86
N ASP A 78 1.68 -0.64 -12.92
CA ASP A 78 2.97 -1.32 -12.84
C ASP A 78 3.98 -0.44 -12.09
N CYS A 79 4.13 -0.70 -10.79
CA CYS A 79 5.14 -0.08 -9.94
C CYS A 79 5.92 -1.18 -9.24
N PRO A 80 6.84 -1.88 -9.95
CA PRO A 80 7.53 -3.07 -9.42
C PRO A 80 8.40 -2.75 -8.21
N TYR A 81 8.70 -1.47 -7.97
CA TYR A 81 9.44 -1.01 -6.82
C TYR A 81 8.70 0.15 -6.14
N PRO A 82 8.49 0.08 -4.83
CA PRO A 82 7.85 1.16 -4.09
C PRO A 82 8.70 2.43 -4.16
N LEU A 83 8.08 3.54 -4.55
CA LEU A 83 8.70 4.86 -4.53
C LEU A 83 8.70 5.40 -3.08
N ALA A 84 9.78 5.14 -2.35
CA ALA A 84 9.96 5.63 -0.99
C ALA A 84 10.91 6.83 -0.94
N SER A 85 10.45 7.97 -0.42
CA SER A 85 11.34 9.05 0.03
C SER A 85 11.61 8.87 1.52
N VAL A 86 12.82 8.45 1.86
CA VAL A 86 13.22 8.14 3.25
C VAL A 86 14.07 9.29 3.79
N ILE A 87 13.74 9.80 4.97
CA ILE A 87 14.62 10.67 5.76
C ILE A 87 15.32 9.77 6.77
N GLY A 88 16.59 9.47 6.55
CA GLY A 88 17.43 8.78 7.54
C GLY A 88 17.74 9.71 8.70
N ALA A 89 17.54 9.25 9.93
CA ALA A 89 18.09 9.85 11.13
C ALA A 89 19.22 8.94 11.65
N ILE A 90 20.33 9.55 12.06
CA ILE A 90 21.49 8.88 12.68
C ILE A 90 21.18 8.60 14.15
#